data_AF-A0A8D8C2P3-F1
#
_entry.id   AF-A0A8D8C2P3-F1
#
_cell.length_a   1.000
_cell.length_b   1.000
_cell.length_c   1.000
_cell.angle_alpha   90.00
_cell.angle_beta   90.00
_cell.angle_gamma   90.00
#
_symmetry.space_group_name_H-M   'P 1'
#
loop_
_entity.id
_entity.type
_entity.pdbx_description
1 polymer ?
#
loop_
_entity_poly.entity_id
_entity_poly.type
_entity_poly.pdbx_seq_one_letter_code
_entity_poly.pdbx_strand_id
1 'polypeptide(L)'
;IIDLDTIDVSNLNRQFLFHKEHVGKSKANVARESALSFNPNVKIKAYHDSITTTNYGVSFFQQFQLVLNALDNRAARNHVNRLCLTADVPLIESGTAGYNGQVELIKRGQTQCYECTPKAAQKSFPGCTIRNTPSEPIHCIVWAKHLFNQLFGESNEDEDVSPDTADPEAGAEAGESALAADANEKGNVDRVNTRTWAAQCGYDPEKIF
;
A
#
# COMPACT_ATOMS: atom_id res chain seq x y z
N ILE A 1 16.53 -15.30 0.18
CA ILE A 1 16.17 -13.86 0.14
C ILE A 1 15.01 -13.71 -0.84
N ILE A 2 13.94 -13.02 -0.46
CA ILE A 2 12.79 -12.75 -1.31
C ILE A 2 12.44 -11.27 -1.19
N ASP A 3 12.23 -10.62 -2.33
CA ASP A 3 11.83 -9.21 -2.43
C ASP A 3 11.10 -9.01 -3.76
N LEU A 4 9.99 -8.28 -3.76
CA LEU A 4 9.17 -8.04 -4.96
C LEU A 4 9.63 -6.79 -5.74
N ASP A 5 10.42 -5.93 -5.11
CA ASP A 5 10.76 -4.63 -5.66
C ASP A 5 12.00 -4.66 -6.54
N THR A 6 12.09 -3.60 -7.35
CA THR A 6 13.32 -3.17 -8.00
C THR A 6 14.00 -2.06 -7.20
N ILE A 7 15.29 -1.85 -7.46
CA ILE A 7 16.10 -0.86 -6.76
C ILE A 7 15.73 0.54 -7.27
N ASP A 8 15.42 1.44 -6.33
CA ASP A 8 15.19 2.85 -6.58
C ASP A 8 16.34 3.73 -6.05
N VAL A 9 16.52 4.92 -6.61
CA VAL A 9 17.57 5.88 -6.18
C VAL A 9 17.42 6.25 -4.70
N SER A 10 16.19 6.37 -4.21
CA SER A 10 15.89 6.67 -2.80
C SER A 10 16.35 5.58 -1.83
N ASN A 11 16.70 4.39 -2.31
CA ASN A 11 17.16 3.27 -1.49
C ASN A 11 18.66 3.37 -1.14
N LEU A 12 19.44 4.07 -1.97
CA LEU A 12 20.91 4.03 -1.95
C LEU A 12 21.54 4.65 -0.69
N ASN A 13 20.79 5.43 0.09
CA ASN A 13 21.31 6.01 1.34
C ASN A 13 21.35 5.02 2.51
N ARG A 14 20.68 3.87 2.41
CA ARG A 14 20.52 2.92 3.54
C ARG A 14 20.56 1.44 3.16
N GLN A 15 20.50 1.12 1.86
CA GLN A 15 20.57 -0.25 1.36
C GLN A 15 21.91 -0.47 0.65
N PHE A 16 22.97 -0.61 1.45
CA PHE A 16 24.37 -0.52 1.01
C PHE A 16 24.83 -1.61 0.03
N LEU A 17 24.05 -2.68 -0.18
CA LEU A 17 24.34 -3.70 -1.19
C LEU A 17 24.07 -3.20 -2.62
N PHE A 18 23.48 -2.01 -2.78
CA PHE A 18 23.03 -1.46 -4.05
C PHE A 18 23.83 -0.21 -4.44
N HIS A 19 24.11 -0.08 -5.74
CA HIS A 19 24.84 1.04 -6.34
C HIS A 19 23.97 1.70 -7.42
N LYS A 20 24.39 2.87 -7.89
CA LYS A 20 23.62 3.67 -8.87
C LYS A 20 23.37 2.91 -10.19
N GLU A 21 24.32 2.07 -10.63
CA GLU A 21 24.18 1.20 -11.81
C GLU A 21 23.18 0.04 -11.62
N HIS A 22 22.69 -0.18 -10.41
CA HIS A 22 21.72 -1.23 -10.10
C HIS A 22 20.28 -0.74 -10.13
N VAL A 23 20.03 0.55 -10.32
CA VAL A 23 18.67 1.12 -10.37
C VAL A 23 17.84 0.43 -11.46
N GLY A 24 16.62 0.04 -11.12
CA GLY A 24 15.70 -0.74 -11.96
C GLY A 24 15.93 -2.25 -11.96
N LYS A 25 17.02 -2.76 -11.37
CA LYS A 25 17.25 -4.20 -11.20
C LYS A 25 16.58 -4.74 -9.95
N SER A 26 16.35 -6.06 -9.91
CA SER A 26 15.79 -6.75 -8.75
C SER A 26 16.65 -6.58 -7.49
N LYS A 27 16.02 -6.16 -6.37
CA LYS A 27 16.70 -6.09 -5.07
C LYS A 27 17.26 -7.44 -4.64
N ALA A 28 16.46 -8.50 -4.75
CA ALA A 28 16.85 -9.84 -4.30
C ALA A 28 18.06 -10.40 -5.07
N ASN A 29 18.08 -10.24 -6.40
CA ASN A 29 19.16 -10.76 -7.23
C ASN A 29 20.46 -9.98 -7.03
N VAL A 30 20.38 -8.64 -7.03
CA VAL A 30 21.57 -7.80 -6.82
C VAL A 30 22.11 -7.98 -5.40
N ALA A 31 21.26 -8.11 -4.37
CA ALA A 31 21.71 -8.38 -3.01
C ALA A 31 22.50 -9.70 -2.93
N ARG A 32 22.07 -10.73 -3.66
CA ARG A 32 22.81 -11.99 -3.79
C ARG A 32 24.16 -11.78 -4.48
N GLU A 33 24.19 -11.08 -5.61
CA GLU A 33 25.42 -10.82 -6.38
C GLU A 33 26.45 -10.08 -5.53
N SER A 34 26.04 -8.98 -4.88
CA SER A 34 26.88 -8.21 -3.97
C SER A 34 27.35 -9.05 -2.77
N ALA A 35 26.49 -9.88 -2.18
CA ALA A 35 26.90 -10.75 -1.07
C ALA A 35 27.94 -11.81 -1.50
N LEU A 36 27.80 -12.37 -2.71
CA LEU A 36 28.72 -13.35 -3.25
C LEU A 36 30.09 -12.74 -3.61
N SER A 37 30.17 -11.45 -3.94
CA SER A 37 31.46 -10.78 -4.11
C SER A 37 32.24 -10.65 -2.80
N PHE A 38 31.56 -10.53 -1.66
CA PHE A 38 32.21 -10.50 -0.35
C PHE A 38 32.59 -11.89 0.16
N ASN A 39 31.71 -12.89 -0.04
CA ASN A 39 31.96 -14.26 0.37
C ASN A 39 31.40 -15.26 -0.65
N PRO A 40 32.22 -15.81 -1.55
CA PRO A 40 31.76 -16.74 -2.58
C PRO A 40 31.24 -18.08 -2.03
N ASN A 41 31.55 -18.44 -0.78
CA ASN A 41 31.22 -19.75 -0.21
C ASN A 41 29.79 -19.83 0.34
N VAL A 42 29.08 -18.70 0.49
CA VAL A 42 27.70 -18.72 0.98
C VAL A 42 26.73 -19.19 -0.11
N LYS A 43 25.71 -19.94 0.29
CA LYS A 43 24.66 -20.42 -0.62
C LYS A 43 23.44 -19.53 -0.50
N ILE A 44 23.22 -18.64 -1.47
CA ILE A 44 22.09 -17.71 -1.47
C ILE A 44 21.15 -18.05 -2.62
N LYS A 45 19.89 -18.35 -2.30
CA LYS A 45 18.79 -18.39 -3.26
C LYS A 45 17.99 -17.09 -3.18
N ALA A 46 17.90 -16.41 -4.32
CA ALA A 46 17.17 -15.15 -4.48
C ALA A 46 15.87 -15.39 -5.25
N TYR A 47 14.80 -14.74 -4.82
CA TYR A 47 13.50 -14.74 -5.48
C TYR A 47 13.07 -13.29 -5.68
N HIS A 48 12.89 -12.87 -6.93
CA HIS A 48 12.23 -11.62 -7.26
C HIS A 48 10.73 -11.87 -7.36
N ASP A 49 10.05 -11.86 -6.21
CA ASP A 49 8.64 -12.24 -6.11
C ASP A 49 8.05 -11.72 -4.79
N SER A 50 6.72 -11.69 -4.68
CA SER A 50 6.04 -11.40 -3.42
C SER A 50 5.95 -12.67 -2.56
N ILE A 51 6.25 -12.55 -1.26
CA ILE A 51 6.05 -13.64 -0.31
C ILE A 51 4.58 -14.05 -0.16
N THR A 52 3.65 -13.21 -0.62
CA THR A 52 2.20 -13.48 -0.57
C THR A 52 1.69 -14.28 -1.76
N THR A 53 2.54 -14.63 -2.74
CA THR A 53 2.12 -15.51 -3.84
C THR A 53 1.91 -16.94 -3.35
N THR A 54 1.10 -17.69 -4.08
CA THR A 54 0.75 -19.08 -3.73
C THR A 54 1.94 -20.05 -3.80
N ASN A 55 3.07 -19.61 -4.37
CA ASN A 55 4.29 -20.40 -4.48
C ASN A 55 4.96 -20.67 -3.12
N TYR A 56 4.71 -19.84 -2.10
CA TYR A 56 5.42 -19.86 -0.82
C TYR A 56 4.53 -20.33 0.34
N GLY A 57 3.92 -21.51 0.21
CA GLY A 57 3.07 -22.10 1.24
C GLY A 57 3.83 -22.69 2.44
N VAL A 58 3.11 -23.38 3.33
CA VAL A 58 3.66 -23.99 4.56
C VAL A 58 4.87 -24.89 4.29
N SER A 59 4.81 -25.71 3.24
CA SER A 59 5.89 -26.63 2.86
C SER A 59 7.18 -25.91 2.43
N PHE A 60 7.07 -24.69 1.91
CA PHE A 60 8.23 -23.84 1.64
C PHE A 60 8.85 -23.37 2.96
N PHE A 61 8.02 -22.88 3.89
CA PHE A 61 8.49 -22.39 5.19
C PHE A 61 9.14 -23.48 6.04
N GLN A 62 8.64 -24.72 5.99
CA GLN A 62 9.22 -25.87 6.72
C GLN A 62 10.66 -26.23 6.33
N GLN A 63 11.19 -25.68 5.23
CA GLN A 63 12.57 -25.90 4.80
C GLN A 63 13.57 -25.08 5.63
N PHE A 64 13.10 -24.06 6.36
CA PHE A 64 13.95 -23.14 7.10
C PHE A 64 13.99 -23.46 8.60
N GLN A 65 15.15 -23.24 9.22
CA GLN A 65 15.30 -23.33 10.67
C GLN A 65 14.89 -22.02 11.37
N LEU A 66 14.91 -20.90 10.64
CA LEU A 66 14.62 -19.56 11.12
C LEU A 66 14.14 -18.69 9.96
N VAL A 67 13.17 -17.83 10.22
CA VAL A 67 12.73 -16.77 9.30
C VAL A 67 13.03 -15.41 9.90
N LEU A 68 13.52 -14.47 9.08
CA LEU A 68 13.80 -13.09 9.49
C LEU A 68 12.94 -12.14 8.64
N ASN A 69 12.12 -11.33 9.29
CA ASN A 69 11.35 -10.30 8.60
C ASN A 69 12.15 -9.00 8.47
N ALA A 70 12.17 -8.48 7.24
CA ALA A 70 12.71 -7.18 6.86
C ALA A 70 11.69 -6.43 5.98
N LEU A 71 10.40 -6.57 6.29
CA LEU A 71 9.26 -6.07 5.52
C LEU A 71 8.80 -4.70 6.03
N ASP A 72 8.18 -3.90 5.18
CA ASP A 72 7.69 -2.54 5.50
C ASP A 72 6.16 -2.43 5.56
N ASN A 73 5.43 -3.46 5.13
CA ASN A 73 3.98 -3.44 5.10
C ASN A 73 3.35 -4.50 6.02
N ARG A 74 2.23 -4.11 6.64
CA ARG A 74 1.53 -4.93 7.65
C ARG A 74 0.92 -6.20 7.07
N ALA A 75 0.42 -6.15 5.83
CA ALA A 75 -0.23 -7.29 5.19
C ALA A 75 0.75 -8.46 4.99
N ALA A 76 1.95 -8.20 4.45
CA ALA A 76 2.98 -9.22 4.28
C ALA A 76 3.49 -9.74 5.63
N ARG A 77 3.67 -8.86 6.64
CA ARG A 77 4.06 -9.30 8.00
C ARG A 77 3.02 -10.24 8.62
N ASN A 78 1.73 -9.93 8.52
CA ASN A 78 0.65 -10.83 8.96
C ASN A 78 0.69 -12.17 8.21
N HIS A 79 0.90 -12.14 6.89
CA HIS A 79 0.99 -13.35 6.07
C HIS A 79 2.16 -14.26 6.52
N VAL A 80 3.36 -13.68 6.66
CA VAL A 80 4.55 -14.41 7.13
C VAL A 80 4.38 -14.90 8.57
N ASN A 81 3.81 -14.10 9.47
CA ASN A 81 3.49 -14.50 10.83
C ASN A 81 2.64 -15.77 10.86
N ARG A 82 1.54 -15.80 10.11
CA ARG A 82 0.63 -16.97 10.04
C ARG A 82 1.30 -18.20 9.44
N LEU A 83 2.12 -18.03 8.40
CA LEU A 83 2.86 -19.14 7.79
C LEU A 83 3.94 -19.70 8.72
N CYS A 84 4.71 -18.85 9.41
CA CYS A 84 5.73 -19.28 10.37
C CYS A 84 5.10 -20.01 11.55
N LEU A 85 3.98 -19.50 12.08
CA LEU A 85 3.20 -20.22 13.07
C LEU A 85 2.79 -21.59 12.52
N THR A 86 2.17 -21.66 11.34
CA THR A 86 1.64 -22.90 10.76
C THR A 86 2.72 -23.94 10.47
N ALA A 87 3.88 -23.50 9.97
CA ALA A 87 5.05 -24.33 9.72
C ALA A 87 5.82 -24.72 11.00
N ASP A 88 5.47 -24.13 12.15
CA ASP A 88 6.20 -24.20 13.41
C ASP A 88 7.68 -23.77 13.32
N VAL A 89 7.95 -22.76 12.50
CA VAL A 89 9.29 -22.19 12.31
C VAL A 89 9.41 -20.89 13.12
N PRO A 90 10.46 -20.71 13.94
CA PRO A 90 10.69 -19.45 14.64
C PRO A 90 10.84 -18.28 13.66
N LEU A 91 10.21 -17.16 14.00
CA LEU A 91 10.27 -15.91 13.24
C LEU A 91 10.90 -14.82 14.10
N ILE A 92 11.88 -14.10 13.55
CA ILE A 92 12.34 -12.83 14.10
C ILE A 92 11.65 -11.71 13.33
N GLU A 93 10.82 -10.95 14.02
CA GLU A 93 10.16 -9.77 13.48
C GLU A 93 10.95 -8.52 13.88
N SER A 94 10.99 -7.53 12.98
CA SER A 94 11.75 -6.30 13.21
C SER A 94 11.12 -5.10 12.51
N GLY A 95 11.45 -3.91 12.97
CA GLY A 95 11.03 -2.68 12.31
C GLY A 95 11.86 -1.50 12.73
N THR A 96 11.96 -0.51 11.85
CA THR A 96 12.67 0.74 12.10
C THR A 96 11.84 1.91 11.59
N ALA A 97 11.90 3.03 12.30
CA ALA A 97 11.26 4.29 11.92
C ALA A 97 12.06 5.46 12.52
N GLY A 98 12.78 6.20 11.67
CA GLY A 98 13.72 7.23 12.14
C GLY A 98 14.79 6.63 13.05
N TYR A 99 14.89 7.14 14.28
CA TYR A 99 15.82 6.64 15.30
C TYR A 99 15.27 5.48 16.14
N ASN A 100 13.99 5.14 15.98
CA ASN A 100 13.36 4.08 16.73
C ASN A 100 13.45 2.75 15.98
N GLY A 101 13.55 1.66 16.73
CA GLY A 101 13.46 0.32 16.20
C GLY A 101 13.17 -0.71 17.27
N GLN A 102 12.74 -1.88 16.84
CA GLN A 102 12.44 -3.01 17.70
C GLN A 102 12.75 -4.34 17.01
N VAL A 103 12.97 -5.37 17.82
CA VAL A 103 13.13 -6.76 17.39
C VAL A 103 12.37 -7.65 18.37
N GLU A 104 11.64 -8.64 17.86
CA GLU A 104 10.89 -9.59 18.66
C GLU A 104 11.00 -11.03 18.10
N LEU A 105 11.03 -12.01 19.00
CA LEU A 105 10.99 -13.43 18.65
C LEU A 105 9.56 -13.96 18.74
N ILE A 106 9.09 -14.56 17.66
CA ILE A 106 7.80 -15.24 17.54
C ILE A 106 8.03 -16.75 17.40
N LYS A 107 7.56 -17.51 18.38
CA LYS A 107 7.57 -18.99 18.35
C LYS A 107 6.23 -19.52 18.87
N ARG A 108 5.58 -20.35 18.05
CA ARG A 108 4.29 -20.98 18.38
C ARG A 108 4.37 -21.68 19.74
N GLY A 109 3.39 -21.38 20.60
CA GLY A 109 3.26 -21.99 21.92
C GLY A 109 4.25 -21.49 22.98
N GLN A 110 5.15 -20.56 22.63
CA GLN A 110 6.16 -20.03 23.56
C GLN A 110 6.08 -18.51 23.73
N THR A 111 5.88 -17.75 22.65
CA THR A 111 5.78 -16.29 22.70
C THR A 111 4.51 -15.80 22.01
N GLN A 112 4.16 -14.54 22.24
CA GLN A 112 3.06 -13.88 21.51
C GLN A 112 3.39 -13.79 20.02
N CYS A 113 2.36 -13.88 19.16
CA CYS A 113 2.54 -13.65 17.73
C CYS A 113 2.41 -12.18 17.36
N TYR A 114 2.79 -11.83 16.13
CA TYR A 114 2.74 -10.46 15.63
C TYR A 114 1.33 -9.81 15.76
N GLU A 115 0.29 -10.64 15.62
CA GLU A 115 -1.11 -10.22 15.63
C GLU A 115 -1.78 -10.30 17.02
N CYS A 116 -1.06 -10.74 18.07
CA CYS A 116 -1.60 -10.76 19.44
C CYS A 116 -1.84 -9.35 20.00
N THR A 117 -1.03 -8.37 19.57
CA THR A 117 -1.22 -6.97 19.94
C THR A 117 -1.74 -6.18 18.74
N PRO A 118 -2.94 -5.59 18.82
CA PRO A 118 -3.45 -4.73 17.76
C PRO A 118 -2.49 -3.58 17.48
N LYS A 119 -2.03 -3.46 16.23
CA LYS A 119 -1.29 -2.28 15.78
C LYS A 119 -2.29 -1.22 15.32
N ALA A 120 -1.95 0.06 15.51
CA ALA A 120 -2.78 1.17 15.06
C ALA A 120 -3.18 1.00 13.59
N ALA A 121 -4.47 1.20 13.30
CA ALA A 121 -4.95 1.22 11.92
C ALA A 121 -4.41 2.47 11.22
N GLN A 122 -4.31 2.40 9.89
CA GLN A 122 -4.08 3.59 9.11
C GLN A 122 -5.25 4.57 9.34
N LYS A 123 -4.95 5.86 9.45
CA LYS A 123 -5.98 6.89 9.59
C LYS A 123 -6.89 6.86 8.37
N SER A 124 -8.20 6.78 8.61
CA SER A 124 -9.25 6.91 7.60
C SER A 124 -10.08 8.15 7.92
N PHE A 125 -10.60 8.80 6.88
CA PHE A 125 -11.38 10.03 6.97
C PHE A 125 -12.77 9.81 6.37
N PRO A 126 -13.84 10.35 6.96
CA PRO A 126 -15.19 10.21 6.41
C PRO A 126 -15.31 10.78 4.99
N GLY A 127 -16.10 10.12 4.14
CA GLY A 127 -16.36 10.56 2.75
C GLY A 127 -16.87 12.00 2.68
N CYS A 128 -17.85 12.38 3.52
CA CYS A 128 -18.37 13.74 3.58
C CYS A 128 -17.27 14.79 3.87
N THR A 129 -16.34 14.50 4.77
CA THR A 129 -15.20 15.40 5.09
C THR A 129 -14.27 15.56 3.89
N ILE A 130 -14.04 14.49 3.13
CA ILE A 130 -13.16 14.53 1.95
C ILE A 130 -13.83 15.21 0.76
N ARG A 131 -15.14 15.01 0.57
CA ARG A 131 -15.90 15.43 -0.61
C ARG A 131 -16.52 16.82 -0.47
N ASN A 132 -16.97 17.19 0.74
CA ASN A 132 -17.76 18.41 0.96
C ASN A 132 -17.05 19.41 1.88
N THR A 133 -16.49 18.98 3.01
CA THR A 133 -16.01 19.87 4.08
C THR A 133 -14.54 19.64 4.48
N PRO A 134 -13.57 19.70 3.54
CA PRO A 134 -12.16 19.49 3.87
C PRO A 134 -11.60 20.65 4.71
N SER A 135 -11.29 20.39 5.98
CA SER A 135 -10.76 21.38 6.93
C SER A 135 -9.26 21.34 7.19
N GLU A 136 -8.55 20.27 6.80
CA GLU A 136 -7.11 20.10 7.02
C GLU A 136 -6.38 19.80 5.69
N PRO A 137 -5.09 20.16 5.56
CA PRO A 137 -4.32 19.87 4.34
C PRO A 137 -4.30 18.39 3.96
N ILE A 138 -4.36 17.48 4.94
CA ILE A 138 -4.41 16.03 4.71
C ILE A 138 -5.69 15.61 3.97
N HIS A 139 -6.81 16.30 4.19
CA HIS A 139 -8.07 16.00 3.50
C HIS A 139 -7.93 16.25 1.98
N CYS A 140 -7.30 17.36 1.60
CA CYS A 140 -7.04 17.66 0.19
C CYS A 140 -6.06 16.65 -0.44
N ILE A 141 -5.07 16.18 0.31
CA ILE A 141 -4.13 15.14 -0.16
C ILE A 141 -4.88 13.81 -0.39
N VAL A 142 -5.78 13.43 0.54
CA VAL A 142 -6.61 12.23 0.40
C VAL A 142 -7.56 12.36 -0.79
N TRP A 143 -8.21 13.52 -0.96
CA TRP A 143 -9.05 13.79 -2.13
C TRP A 143 -8.27 13.68 -3.45
N ALA A 144 -7.07 14.27 -3.52
CA ALA A 144 -6.23 14.18 -4.72
C ALA A 144 -5.81 12.74 -5.04
N LYS A 145 -5.56 11.92 -4.01
CA LYS A 145 -5.28 10.49 -4.18
C LYS A 145 -6.51 9.74 -4.72
N HIS A 146 -7.70 10.00 -4.19
CA HIS A 146 -8.95 9.44 -4.72
C HIS A 146 -9.18 9.88 -6.17
N LEU A 147 -8.95 11.15 -6.51
CA LEU A 147 -9.07 11.65 -7.87
C LEU A 147 -8.14 10.90 -8.84
N PHE A 148 -6.88 10.70 -8.43
CA PHE A 148 -5.93 9.94 -9.24
C PHE A 148 -6.45 8.51 -9.52
N ASN A 149 -6.97 7.82 -8.50
CA ASN A 149 -7.53 6.48 -8.66
C ASN A 149 -8.77 6.49 -9.57
N GLN A 150 -9.67 7.46 -9.42
CA GLN A 150 -10.84 7.61 -10.29
C GLN A 150 -10.46 7.84 -11.75
N LEU A 151 -9.45 8.68 -12.01
CA LEU A 151 -9.03 8.99 -13.39
C LEU A 151 -8.20 7.87 -14.02
N PHE A 152 -7.22 7.32 -13.30
CA PHE A 152 -6.16 6.49 -13.88
C PHE A 152 -5.94 5.14 -13.18
N GLY A 153 -6.51 4.94 -12.00
CA GLY A 153 -6.32 3.73 -11.19
C GLY A 153 -7.47 2.73 -11.29
N GLU A 154 -7.66 1.93 -10.24
CA GLU A 154 -8.84 1.08 -10.09
C GLU A 154 -10.01 1.92 -9.53
N SER A 155 -11.20 1.76 -10.09
CA SER A 155 -12.38 2.50 -9.63
C SER A 155 -12.88 1.87 -8.33
N ASN A 156 -13.00 2.69 -7.28
CA ASN A 156 -13.57 2.30 -5.99
C ASN A 156 -14.72 3.26 -5.65
N GLU A 157 -15.88 2.71 -5.28
CA GLU A 157 -17.06 3.51 -4.92
C GLU A 157 -16.82 4.32 -3.63
N ASP A 158 -16.01 3.79 -2.70
CA ASP A 158 -15.66 4.47 -1.45
C ASP A 158 -14.68 5.64 -1.65
N GLU A 159 -14.12 5.79 -2.86
CA GLU A 159 -13.17 6.83 -3.24
C GLU A 159 -13.77 7.82 -4.26
N ASP A 160 -15.09 8.02 -4.23
CA ASP A 160 -15.73 9.05 -5.05
C ASP A 160 -15.24 10.45 -4.62
N VAL A 161 -15.06 11.32 -5.61
CA VAL A 161 -14.57 12.69 -5.48
C VAL A 161 -15.64 13.73 -5.77
N SER A 162 -16.76 13.31 -6.37
CA SER A 162 -17.89 14.18 -6.68
C SER A 162 -18.54 14.69 -5.39
N PRO A 163 -19.16 15.87 -5.33
CA PRO A 163 -19.85 16.34 -4.12
C PRO A 163 -20.89 15.33 -3.61
N ASP A 164 -20.86 15.02 -2.31
CA ASP A 164 -21.78 14.08 -1.67
C ASP A 164 -23.12 14.76 -1.37
N THR A 165 -24.13 14.48 -2.17
CA THR A 165 -25.49 15.03 -2.00
C THR A 165 -26.32 14.31 -0.95
N ALA A 166 -25.85 13.17 -0.44
CA ALA A 166 -26.52 12.44 0.64
C ALA A 166 -26.04 12.88 2.03
N ASP A 167 -25.11 13.83 2.09
CA ASP A 167 -24.57 14.37 3.33
C ASP A 167 -25.66 15.17 4.10
N PRO A 168 -26.06 14.74 5.31
CA PRO A 168 -27.09 15.41 6.09
C PRO A 168 -26.71 16.83 6.53
N GLU A 169 -25.42 17.19 6.49
CA GLU A 169 -24.93 18.55 6.78
C GLU A 169 -24.86 19.44 5.52
N ALA A 170 -25.03 18.91 4.31
CA ALA A 170 -24.97 19.66 3.05
C ALA A 170 -26.17 20.58 2.78
N GLY A 171 -27.03 20.79 3.79
CA GLY A 171 -28.23 21.63 3.74
C GLY A 171 -27.99 23.14 3.65
N ALA A 172 -26.78 23.61 3.33
CA ALA A 172 -26.52 25.03 3.08
C ALA A 172 -25.47 25.21 1.97
N GLU A 173 -25.91 25.82 0.87
CA GLU A 173 -25.14 26.44 -0.22
C GLU A 173 -24.35 25.52 -1.19
N ALA A 174 -23.62 24.49 -0.74
CA ALA A 174 -22.80 23.66 -1.63
C ALA A 174 -23.63 22.63 -2.45
N GLY A 175 -24.68 22.07 -1.85
CA GLY A 175 -25.59 21.13 -2.52
C GLY A 175 -26.50 21.81 -3.56
N GLU A 176 -26.97 23.03 -3.29
CA GLU A 176 -27.92 23.75 -4.17
C GLU A 176 -27.28 24.22 -5.47
N SER A 177 -26.02 24.67 -5.45
CA SER A 177 -25.30 25.06 -6.68
C SER A 177 -25.01 23.88 -7.62
N ALA A 178 -24.75 22.69 -7.06
CA ALA A 178 -24.56 21.45 -7.82
C ALA A 178 -25.89 20.80 -8.28
N LEU A 179 -27.02 21.16 -7.67
CA LEU A 179 -28.36 20.71 -8.06
C LEU A 179 -28.95 21.56 -9.19
N ALA A 180 -28.57 22.84 -9.30
CA ALA A 180 -29.16 23.77 -10.25
C ALA A 180 -28.61 23.67 -11.69
N ALA A 181 -27.42 23.11 -11.90
CA ALA A 181 -26.73 23.17 -13.19
C ALA A 181 -27.05 22.02 -14.16
N ASP A 182 -27.45 20.83 -13.68
CA ASP A 182 -27.52 19.60 -14.49
C ASP A 182 -28.82 18.78 -14.30
N ALA A 183 -29.96 19.43 -14.04
CA ALA A 183 -31.24 18.72 -13.96
C ALA A 183 -31.78 18.40 -15.37
N ASN A 184 -32.01 17.12 -15.68
CA ASN A 184 -32.71 16.69 -16.90
C ASN A 184 -34.20 17.10 -16.86
N GLU A 185 -34.95 16.93 -17.95
CA GLU A 185 -36.39 17.30 -18.05
C GLU A 185 -37.29 16.64 -16.99
N LYS A 186 -36.79 15.66 -16.23
CA LYS A 186 -37.47 14.98 -15.12
C LYS A 186 -37.02 15.44 -13.73
N GLY A 187 -36.16 16.45 -13.63
CA GLY A 187 -35.63 16.98 -12.38
C GLY A 187 -34.54 16.10 -11.73
N ASN A 188 -34.03 15.10 -12.45
CA ASN A 188 -32.95 14.23 -11.96
C ASN A 188 -31.61 14.69 -12.55
N VAL A 189 -30.56 14.68 -11.73
CA VAL A 189 -29.19 14.90 -12.20
C VAL A 189 -28.61 13.54 -12.63
N ASP A 190 -28.47 13.32 -13.94
CA ASP A 190 -27.78 12.14 -14.47
C ASP A 190 -26.27 12.34 -14.29
N ARG A 191 -25.77 12.09 -13.09
CA ARG A 191 -24.34 12.22 -12.79
C ARG A 191 -23.56 11.10 -13.46
N VAL A 192 -22.85 11.45 -14.54
CA VAL A 192 -21.82 10.60 -15.12
C VAL A 192 -20.66 10.51 -14.12
N ASN A 193 -20.19 9.30 -13.79
CA ASN A 193 -19.06 9.18 -12.87
C ASN A 193 -17.80 9.87 -13.44
N THR A 194 -16.92 10.36 -12.55
CA THR A 194 -15.73 11.17 -12.90
C THR A 194 -14.89 10.53 -14.01
N ARG A 195 -14.69 9.21 -13.95
CA ARG A 195 -13.95 8.46 -14.96
C ARG A 195 -14.60 8.51 -16.33
N THR A 196 -15.90 8.25 -16.42
CA THR A 196 -16.62 8.21 -17.69
C THR A 196 -16.64 9.58 -18.32
N TRP A 197 -16.86 10.63 -17.53
CA TRP A 197 -16.81 12.00 -18.01
C TRP A 197 -15.41 12.40 -18.50
N ALA A 198 -14.36 12.05 -17.75
CA ALA A 198 -12.97 12.32 -18.15
C ALA A 198 -12.62 11.61 -19.47
N ALA A 199 -13.05 10.35 -19.62
CA ALA A 199 -12.85 9.58 -20.85
C ALA A 199 -13.60 10.21 -22.06
N GLN A 200 -14.83 10.71 -21.86
CA GLN A 200 -15.59 11.42 -22.91
C GLN A 200 -14.90 12.71 -23.37
N CYS A 201 -14.21 13.39 -22.45
CA CYS A 201 -13.44 14.59 -22.75
C CYS A 201 -12.01 14.30 -23.23
N GLY A 202 -11.62 13.03 -23.38
CA GLY A 202 -10.27 12.65 -23.83
C GLY A 202 -9.18 12.95 -22.80
N TYR A 203 -9.52 12.98 -21.51
CA TYR A 203 -8.63 13.37 -20.42
C TYR A 203 -8.00 14.76 -20.61
N ASP A 204 -8.77 15.69 -21.19
CA ASP A 204 -8.35 17.08 -21.41
C ASP A 204 -8.06 17.79 -20.07
N PRO A 205 -6.83 18.31 -19.85
CA PRO A 205 -6.45 18.94 -18.59
C PRO A 205 -7.20 20.23 -18.28
N GLU A 206 -7.56 21.04 -19.29
CA GLU A 206 -8.29 22.30 -19.08
C GLU A 206 -9.74 22.04 -18.71
N LYS A 207 -10.33 20.96 -19.21
CA LYS A 207 -11.68 20.55 -18.80
C LYS A 207 -11.71 19.97 -17.40
N ILE A 208 -10.71 19.15 -17.04
CA ILE A 208 -10.60 18.49 -15.72
C ILE A 208 -10.33 19.49 -14.59
N PHE A 209 -9.63 20.60 -14.89
CA PHE A 209 -9.33 21.67 -13.94
C PHE A 209 -10.56 22.52 -13.60
#